data_AF-A0A2V8SCR2-F1
#
_entry.id   AF-A0A2V8SCR2-F1
#
_cell.length_a   1.000
_cell.length_b   1.000
_cell.length_c   1.000
_cell.angle_alpha   90.00
_cell.angle_beta   90.00
_cell.angle_gamma   90.00
#
_symmetry.space_group_name_H-M   'P 1'
#
loop_
_entity.id
_entity.type
_entity.pdbx_description
1 polymer ?
#
loop_
_entity_poly.entity_id
_entity_poly.type
_entity_poly.pdbx_seq_one_letter_code
_entity_poly.pdbx_strand_id
1 'polypeptide(L)'
;MFGSIGGPELIVIFIVALLIFGPRKLPELGRALGRGMAEFRRAANDLRETLDSEIAKAESPARRDAGAAAGPSPEQAVPAATDGEKRDETR
;
A
#
# COMPACT_ATOMS: atom_id res chain seq x y z
N MET A 1 1.98 -18.20 41.06
CA MET A 1 1.08 -19.38 40.97
C MET A 1 0.00 -19.22 39.89
N PHE A 2 0.29 -18.58 38.75
CA PHE A 2 -0.70 -18.37 37.65
C PHE A 2 -0.05 -18.49 36.26
N GLY A 3 1.02 -19.29 36.14
CA GLY A 3 1.80 -19.41 34.90
C GLY A 3 1.47 -20.63 34.04
N SER A 4 0.47 -21.42 34.42
CA SER A 4 0.20 -22.72 33.82
C SER A 4 -1.29 -22.91 33.51
N ILE A 5 -1.97 -21.87 32.98
CA ILE A 5 -3.16 -22.14 32.15
C ILE A 5 -2.63 -22.86 30.91
N GLY A 6 -2.42 -24.16 31.06
CA GLY A 6 -2.02 -25.04 29.99
C GLY A 6 -3.23 -25.39 29.14
N GLY A 7 -2.99 -26.11 28.05
CA GLY A 7 -4.06 -26.71 27.24
C GLY A 7 -5.16 -27.41 28.06
N PRO A 8 -4.85 -28.12 29.17
CA PRO A 8 -5.88 -28.77 29.99
C PRO A 8 -6.89 -27.81 30.63
N GLU A 9 -6.46 -26.69 31.22
CA GLU A 9 -7.39 -25.72 31.84
C GLU A 9 -8.34 -25.13 30.79
N LEU A 10 -7.81 -24.78 29.61
CA LEU A 10 -8.60 -24.24 28.51
C LEU A 10 -9.65 -25.26 28.04
N ILE A 11 -9.29 -26.54 27.96
CA ILE A 11 -10.23 -27.62 27.61
C ILE A 11 -11.38 -27.71 28.62
N VAL A 12 -11.10 -27.62 29.93
CA VAL A 12 -12.14 -27.66 30.96
C VAL A 12 -13.10 -26.46 30.81
N ILE A 13 -12.56 -25.25 30.66
CA ILE A 13 -13.37 -24.04 30.43
C ILE A 13 -14.21 -24.19 29.16
N PHE A 14 -13.62 -24.74 28.10
CA PHE A 14 -14.30 -24.98 26.83
C PHE A 14 -15.44 -25.98 26.98
N ILE A 15 -15.25 -27.08 27.73
CA ILE A 15 -16.33 -28.04 28.01
C ILE A 15 -17.47 -27.37 28.77
N VAL A 16 -17.18 -26.56 29.80
CA VAL A 16 -18.21 -25.83 30.54
C VAL A 16 -18.97 -24.86 29.62
N ALA A 17 -18.24 -24.10 28.78
CA ALA A 17 -18.84 -23.23 27.79
C ALA A 17 -19.71 -24.01 26.79
N LEU A 18 -19.27 -25.20 26.37
CA LEU A 18 -20.03 -26.09 25.49
C LEU A 18 -21.29 -26.65 26.14
N LEU A 19 -21.33 -26.85 27.46
CA LEU A 19 -22.56 -27.24 28.16
C LEU A 19 -23.58 -26.11 28.18
N ILE A 20 -23.12 -24.87 28.37
CA ILE A 20 -23.99 -23.68 28.41
C ILE A 20 -24.50 -23.34 26.99
N PHE A 21 -23.60 -23.23 26.02
CA PHE A 21 -23.93 -22.80 24.67
C PHE A 21 -24.32 -23.96 23.74
N GLY A 22 -23.83 -25.17 23.99
CA GLY A 22 -24.02 -26.35 23.16
C GLY A 22 -22.92 -26.52 22.10
N PRO A 23 -22.43 -27.76 21.85
CA PRO A 23 -21.40 -28.04 20.83
C PRO A 23 -21.85 -27.78 19.40
N ARG A 24 -23.16 -27.71 19.16
CA ARG A 24 -23.72 -27.36 17.85
C ARG A 24 -23.67 -25.86 17.54
N LYS A 25 -23.65 -24.99 18.55
CA LYS A 25 -23.66 -23.54 18.33
C LYS A 25 -22.31 -22.98 17.91
N LEU A 26 -21.19 -23.54 18.38
CA LEU A 26 -19.86 -23.11 17.95
C LEU A 26 -19.62 -23.21 16.43
N PRO A 27 -19.86 -24.36 15.76
CA PRO A 27 -19.66 -24.44 14.32
C PRO A 27 -20.67 -23.59 13.55
N GLU A 28 -21.87 -23.37 14.09
CA GLU A 28 -22.87 -22.47 13.49
C GLU A 28 -22.42 -21.01 13.54
N LEU A 29 -21.96 -20.52 14.70
CA LEU A 29 -21.36 -19.20 14.87
C LEU A 29 -20.12 -19.02 14.01
N GLY A 30 -19.23 -20.03 13.98
CA GLY A 30 -18.03 -20.01 13.13
C GLY A 30 -18.36 -19.93 11.64
N ARG A 31 -19.41 -20.63 11.18
CA ARG A 31 -19.88 -20.52 9.78
C ARG A 31 -20.48 -19.16 9.48
N ALA A 32 -21.28 -18.59 10.39
CA ALA A 32 -21.86 -17.26 10.21
C ALA A 32 -20.77 -16.17 10.17
N LEU A 33 -19.86 -16.17 11.14
CA LEU A 33 -18.70 -15.28 11.18
C LEU A 33 -17.79 -15.48 9.98
N GLY A 34 -17.54 -16.73 9.58
CA GLY A 34 -16.70 -17.05 8.43
C GLY A 34 -17.26 -16.50 7.12
N ARG A 35 -18.57 -16.63 6.90
CA ARG A 35 -19.23 -16.00 5.74
C ARG A 35 -19.14 -14.48 5.78
N GLY A 36 -19.43 -13.87 6.94
CA GLY A 36 -19.31 -12.42 7.11
C GLY A 36 -17.89 -11.90 6.87
N MET A 37 -16.88 -12.60 7.39
CA MET A 37 -15.47 -12.26 7.17
C MET A 37 -15.03 -12.45 5.72
N ALA A 38 -15.57 -13.45 5.02
CA ALA A 38 -15.28 -13.67 3.60
C ALA A 38 -15.87 -12.55 2.73
N GLU A 39 -17.12 -12.17 2.96
CA GLU A 39 -17.77 -11.03 2.30
C GLU A 39 -17.04 -9.71 2.62
N PHE A 40 -16.69 -9.49 3.89
CA PHE A 40 -15.94 -8.31 4.31
C PHE A 40 -14.57 -8.22 3.62
N ARG A 41 -13.84 -9.34 3.52
CA ARG A 41 -12.56 -9.38 2.78
C ARG A 41 -12.72 -9.07 1.31
N ARG A 42 -13.77 -9.56 0.66
CA ARG A 42 -14.06 -9.26 -0.75
C ARG A 42 -14.32 -7.76 -0.94
N ALA A 43 -15.26 -7.20 -0.17
CA ALA A 43 -15.57 -5.78 -0.22
C ALA A 43 -14.35 -4.90 0.09
N ALA A 44 -13.51 -5.30 1.05
CA ALA A 44 -12.29 -4.58 1.37
C ALA A 44 -11.26 -4.62 0.23
N ASN A 45 -11.17 -5.72 -0.52
CA ASN A 45 -10.29 -5.84 -1.67
C ASN A 45 -10.80 -5.01 -2.86
N ASP A 46 -12.10 -5.07 -3.15
CA ASP A 46 -12.71 -4.29 -4.23
C ASP A 46 -12.54 -2.78 -3.99
N LEU A 47 -12.66 -2.34 -2.74
CA LEU A 47 -12.42 -0.95 -2.35
C LEU A 47 -10.95 -0.54 -2.57
N ARG A 48 -10.00 -1.41 -2.22
CA ARG A 48 -8.56 -1.16 -2.46
C ARG A 48 -8.26 -1.02 -3.95
N GLU A 49 -8.79 -1.91 -4.78
CA GLU A 49 -8.60 -1.86 -6.24
C GLU A 49 -9.21 -0.58 -6.84
N THR A 50 -10.37 -0.16 -6.35
CA THR A 50 -11.03 1.09 -6.78
C THR A 50 -10.17 2.30 -6.40
N LEU A 51 -9.65 2.36 -5.17
CA LEU A 51 -8.79 3.45 -4.74
C LEU A 51 -7.47 3.50 -5.53
N ASP A 52 -6.81 2.36 -5.73
CA ASP A 52 -5.56 2.28 -6.49
C ASP A 52 -5.76 2.73 -7.95
N SER A 53 -6.88 2.34 -8.57
CA SER A 53 -7.20 2.74 -9.94
C SER A 53 -7.59 4.21 -10.08
N GLU A 54 -8.28 4.80 -9.09
CA GLU A 54 -8.56 6.24 -9.06
C GLU A 54 -7.30 7.07 -8.83
N ILE A 55 -6.41 6.64 -7.93
CA ILE A 55 -5.13 7.32 -7.67
C ILE A 55 -4.24 7.28 -8.92
N ALA A 56 -4.12 6.12 -9.57
CA ALA A 56 -3.35 5.98 -10.81
C ALA A 56 -3.91 6.85 -11.96
N LYS A 57 -5.22 7.05 -12.00
CA LYS A 57 -5.89 7.90 -13.00
C LYS A 57 -5.73 9.39 -12.70
N ALA A 58 -5.68 9.77 -11.42
CA ALA A 58 -5.45 11.14 -10.96
C ALA A 58 -4.02 11.64 -11.22
N GLU A 59 -3.01 10.75 -11.27
CA GLU A 59 -1.62 11.13 -11.60
C GLU A 59 -1.36 11.34 -13.11
N SER A 60 -2.31 11.03 -14.00
CA SER A 60 -2.06 10.99 -15.46
C SER A 60 -2.32 12.25 -16.32
N PRO A 61 -2.64 13.47 -15.84
CA PRO A 61 -2.62 14.65 -16.71
C PRO A 61 -1.34 15.48 -16.67
N ALA A 62 -0.40 15.28 -15.72
CA ALA A 62 0.72 16.22 -15.52
C ALA A 62 1.96 16.01 -16.41
N ARG A 63 2.01 14.98 -17.27
CA ARG A 63 3.20 14.67 -18.12
C ARG A 63 3.00 14.84 -19.63
N ARG A 64 1.84 15.28 -20.11
CA ARG A 64 1.56 15.37 -21.56
C ARG A 64 1.86 16.73 -22.21
N ASP A 65 2.15 17.77 -21.44
CA ASP A 65 2.38 19.12 -21.98
C ASP A 65 3.86 19.56 -22.05
N ALA A 66 4.82 18.69 -21.68
CA ALA A 66 6.24 18.97 -21.82
C ALA A 66 6.85 18.21 -23.01
N GLY A 67 6.82 18.82 -24.21
CA GLY A 67 7.94 18.69 -25.14
C GLY A 67 7.74 17.87 -26.42
N ALA A 68 6.56 17.89 -27.03
CA ALA A 68 6.39 17.52 -28.44
C ALA A 68 6.51 18.76 -29.36
N ALA A 69 7.66 19.43 -29.35
CA ALA A 69 8.01 20.47 -30.32
C ALA A 69 9.39 20.16 -30.91
N ALA A 70 9.38 19.56 -32.11
CA ALA A 70 10.57 19.28 -32.89
C ALA A 70 10.92 20.46 -33.82
N GLY A 71 12.12 21.02 -33.64
CA GLY A 71 13.03 21.59 -34.67
C GLY A 71 12.67 22.91 -35.36
N PRO A 72 13.59 23.55 -36.14
CA PRO A 72 14.91 23.07 -36.58
C PRO A 72 16.07 24.10 -36.40
N SER A 73 17.31 23.63 -36.53
CA SER A 73 18.31 24.13 -37.50
C SER A 73 19.74 24.09 -36.92
N PRO A 74 20.65 23.30 -37.52
CA PRO A 74 22.08 23.45 -37.33
C PRO A 74 22.55 24.73 -38.03
N GLU A 75 23.77 25.15 -37.68
CA GLU A 75 24.59 26.15 -38.38
C GLU A 75 24.51 27.60 -37.84
N GLN A 76 25.71 28.18 -37.66
CA GLN A 76 26.01 29.62 -37.48
C GLN A 76 25.75 30.16 -36.05
N ALA A 77 26.72 30.61 -35.25
CA ALA A 77 28.03 31.15 -35.55
C ALA A 77 28.95 31.03 -34.32
N VAL A 78 30.17 30.54 -34.53
CA VAL A 78 31.35 31.07 -33.83
C VAL A 78 31.71 32.39 -34.53
N PRO A 79 31.99 33.46 -33.77
CA PRO A 79 33.40 33.80 -33.59
C PRO A 79 33.76 34.50 -32.27
N ALA A 80 35.07 34.49 -31.99
CA ALA A 80 35.84 35.52 -31.29
C ALA A 80 35.56 35.72 -29.78
N ALA A 81 36.45 35.25 -28.90
CA ALA A 81 37.70 35.91 -28.51
C ALA A 81 37.49 37.22 -27.73
N THR A 82 37.84 37.19 -26.44
CA THR A 82 38.60 38.17 -25.61
C THR A 82 38.25 37.87 -24.15
N ASP A 83 39.16 37.31 -23.36
CA ASP A 83 40.32 37.95 -22.70
C ASP A 83 39.94 38.58 -21.35
N GLY A 84 40.74 38.27 -20.33
CA GLY A 84 40.77 39.01 -19.07
C GLY A 84 40.03 38.36 -17.89
N GLU A 85 40.82 37.91 -16.91
CA GLU A 85 40.71 38.20 -15.46
C GLU A 85 41.20 36.98 -14.65
N LYS A 86 42.52 36.74 -14.57
CA LYS A 86 43.39 37.23 -13.50
C LYS A 86 42.82 37.02 -12.09
N ARG A 87 43.44 36.11 -11.34
CA ARG A 87 44.06 36.27 -10.01
C ARG A 87 43.91 34.97 -9.21
N ASP A 88 45.00 34.24 -8.96
CA ASP A 88 46.06 34.52 -7.99
C ASP A 88 45.69 34.06 -6.57
N GLU A 89 46.72 33.68 -5.84
CA GLU A 89 46.80 33.38 -4.41
C GLU A 89 46.58 31.91 -3.98
N THR A 90 47.64 31.08 -3.89
CA THR A 90 48.79 31.08 -2.93
C THR A 90 48.46 30.33 -1.64
N ARG A 91 48.93 29.08 -1.54
CA ARG A 91 49.93 28.62 -0.56
C ARG A 91 49.92 27.10 -0.40
#